data_AF-A0A453SGU4-F1
#
_entry.id   AF-A0A453SGU4-F1
#
_cell.length_a   1.000
_cell.length_b   1.000
_cell.length_c   1.000
_cell.angle_alpha   90.00
_cell.angle_beta   90.00
_cell.angle_gamma   90.00
#
_symmetry.space_group_name_H-M   'P 1'
#
loop_
_entity.id
_entity.type
_entity.pdbx_description
1 polymer ?
#
loop_
_entity_poly.entity_id
_entity_poly.type
_entity_poly.pdbx_seq_one_letter_code
_entity_poly.pdbx_strand_id
1 'polypeptide(L)'
;CGVTWTISRTFALIDNQKVLTVSSLRQALSKALKDDELLYLRLQFDLLEPRDGVVSLDNFRTALTRYLTDAMKESRILEFLHALEPLAYRSMDFEEFCAAAISPYQLEALDRWEEIAGTAFQHFEQEGNRVISVEELAQELNLAPTHYSIVQDWIRKTDGKLNFLGFTKFLHGVTIRGANTRRH
;
A
#
# COMPACT_ATOMS: atom_id res chain seq x y z
N CYS A 1 9.55 9.37 14.43
CA CYS A 1 8.84 8.17 14.91
C CYS A 1 8.39 7.33 13.70
N GLY A 2 9.21 6.38 13.25
CA GLY A 2 8.88 5.51 12.11
C GLY A 2 7.76 4.52 12.41
N VAL A 3 7.67 4.07 13.67
CA VAL A 3 6.68 3.07 14.13
C VAL A 3 5.23 3.56 14.00
N THR A 4 4.95 4.82 14.36
CA THR A 4 3.62 5.44 14.17
C THR A 4 3.26 5.62 12.70
N TRP A 5 4.25 5.87 11.84
CA TRP A 5 4.04 6.05 10.40
C TRP A 5 3.77 4.70 9.72
N THR A 6 4.51 3.65 10.10
CA THR A 6 4.26 2.27 9.66
C THR A 6 2.87 1.81 10.10
N ILE A 7 2.47 2.06 11.36
CA ILE A 7 1.17 1.61 11.90
C ILE A 7 -0.02 2.35 11.27
N SER A 8 0.03 3.68 11.12
CA SER A 8 -1.05 4.39 10.42
C SER A 8 -1.19 3.96 8.96
N ARG A 9 -0.08 3.58 8.31
CA ARG A 9 -0.07 3.17 6.91
C ARG A 9 -0.45 1.70 6.70
N THR A 10 -0.03 0.79 7.58
CA THR A 10 -0.46 -0.63 7.55
C THR A 10 -1.95 -0.74 7.85
N PHE A 11 -2.50 0.03 8.78
CA PHE A 11 -3.94 0.02 9.06
C PHE A 11 -4.79 0.76 8.02
N ALA A 12 -4.26 1.82 7.39
CA ALA A 12 -4.92 2.43 6.23
C ALA A 12 -5.07 1.42 5.06
N LEU A 13 -4.22 0.40 4.97
CA LEU A 13 -4.35 -0.69 4.00
C LEU A 13 -5.31 -1.78 4.43
N ILE A 14 -5.47 -2.01 5.74
CA ILE A 14 -6.55 -2.87 6.24
C ILE A 14 -7.91 -2.23 5.91
N ASP A 15 -8.08 -0.91 6.02
CA ASP A 15 -9.33 -0.25 5.59
C ASP A 15 -9.48 -0.21 4.04
N ASN A 16 -8.36 -0.06 3.31
CA ASN A 16 -8.33 -0.10 1.84
C ASN A 16 -8.37 -1.50 1.21
N GLN A 17 -8.47 -2.59 1.99
CA GLN A 17 -8.73 -3.95 1.46
C GLN A 17 -10.08 -4.06 0.71
N LYS A 18 -10.87 -2.99 0.64
CA LYS A 18 -12.01 -2.86 -0.28
C LYS A 18 -11.62 -2.77 -1.76
N VAL A 19 -10.34 -2.57 -2.10
CA VAL A 19 -9.88 -2.39 -3.48
C VAL A 19 -8.91 -3.52 -3.88
N LEU A 20 -9.47 -4.60 -4.44
CA LEU A 20 -8.72 -5.81 -4.88
C LEU A 20 -7.51 -5.48 -5.79
N THR A 21 -7.60 -4.44 -6.60
CA THR A 21 -6.52 -4.05 -7.52
C THR A 21 -5.35 -3.40 -6.79
N VAL A 22 -5.58 -2.62 -5.73
CA VAL A 22 -4.49 -1.96 -4.98
C VAL A 22 -3.67 -2.97 -4.19
N SER A 23 -4.31 -3.98 -3.60
CA SER A 23 -3.61 -5.05 -2.89
C SER A 23 -2.71 -5.86 -3.83
N SER A 24 -3.22 -6.24 -5.01
CA SER A 24 -2.43 -7.05 -5.96
C SER A 24 -1.27 -6.28 -6.57
N LEU A 25 -1.41 -4.97 -6.79
CA LEU A 25 -0.32 -4.09 -7.21
C LEU A 25 0.84 -4.05 -6.19
N ARG A 26 0.50 -3.92 -4.90
CA ARG A 26 1.53 -3.82 -3.84
C ARG A 26 2.15 -5.16 -3.49
N GLN A 27 1.40 -6.26 -3.61
CA GLN A 27 1.96 -7.61 -3.54
C GLN A 27 2.96 -7.86 -4.68
N ALA A 28 2.61 -7.46 -5.90
CA ALA A 28 3.54 -7.57 -7.02
C ALA A 28 4.82 -6.76 -6.79
N LEU A 29 4.70 -5.58 -6.16
CA LEU A 29 5.84 -4.75 -5.77
C LEU A 29 6.70 -5.38 -4.67
N SER A 30 6.10 -6.02 -3.66
CA SER A 30 6.86 -6.73 -2.61
C SER A 30 7.63 -7.92 -3.16
N LYS A 31 7.06 -8.66 -4.11
CA LYS A 31 7.72 -9.81 -4.78
C LYS A 31 8.92 -9.41 -5.65
N ALA A 32 8.95 -8.17 -6.13
CA ALA A 32 10.05 -7.67 -6.94
C ALA A 32 11.29 -7.24 -6.13
N LEU A 33 11.17 -7.13 -4.80
CA LEU A 33 12.26 -6.75 -3.92
C LEU A 33 13.13 -7.97 -3.58
N LYS A 34 14.43 -7.72 -3.45
CA LYS A 34 15.40 -8.72 -3.01
C LYS A 34 15.35 -8.94 -1.50
N ASP A 35 15.89 -10.06 -1.03
CA ASP A 35 15.90 -10.42 0.40
C ASP A 35 16.60 -9.36 1.28
N ASP A 36 17.65 -8.72 0.77
CA ASP A 36 18.36 -7.63 1.46
C ASP A 36 17.50 -6.36 1.58
N GLU A 37 16.70 -6.06 0.57
CA GLU A 37 15.74 -4.95 0.56
C GLU A 37 14.56 -5.22 1.51
N LEU A 38 14.20 -6.49 1.71
CA LEU A 38 13.15 -6.94 2.65
C LEU A 38 13.64 -7.13 4.08
N LEU A 39 14.96 -7.16 4.33
CA LEU A 39 15.53 -7.45 5.65
C LEU A 39 14.95 -6.55 6.75
N TYR A 40 14.85 -5.25 6.48
CA TYR A 40 14.31 -4.30 7.45
C TYR A 40 12.82 -4.55 7.74
N LEU A 41 12.03 -4.90 6.72
CA LEU A 41 10.61 -5.25 6.88
C LEU A 41 10.45 -6.54 7.66
N ARG A 42 11.33 -7.53 7.44
CA ARG A 42 11.35 -8.77 8.23
C ARG A 42 11.64 -8.51 9.69
N LEU A 43 12.66 -7.71 10.00
CA LEU A 43 12.95 -7.31 11.37
C LEU A 43 11.79 -6.56 12.02
N GLN A 44 11.09 -5.69 11.29
CA GLN A 44 9.89 -5.00 11.78
C GLN A 44 8.73 -5.97 12.03
N PHE A 45 8.52 -6.94 11.15
CA PHE A 45 7.49 -7.97 11.30
C PHE A 45 7.77 -8.83 12.54
N ASP A 46 9.01 -9.29 12.71
CA ASP A 46 9.42 -10.10 13.85
C ASP A 46 9.30 -9.34 15.19
N LEU A 47 9.52 -8.01 15.18
CA LEU A 47 9.33 -7.16 16.36
C LEU A 47 7.87 -7.09 16.84
N LEU A 48 6.91 -7.39 15.95
CA LEU A 48 5.49 -7.49 16.30
C LEU A 48 5.13 -8.85 16.92
N GLU A 49 6.10 -9.77 17.03
CA GLU A 49 5.95 -11.10 17.64
C GLU A 49 4.78 -11.88 16.99
N PRO A 50 4.84 -12.16 15.66
CA PRO A 50 3.77 -12.85 14.94
C PRO A 50 3.42 -14.19 15.59
N ARG A 51 2.13 -14.49 15.66
CA ARG A 51 1.62 -15.79 16.13
C ARG A 51 1.21 -16.60 14.91
N ASP A 52 1.72 -17.83 14.80
CA ASP A 52 1.46 -18.72 13.66
C ASP A 52 1.79 -18.08 12.30
N GLY A 53 2.81 -17.22 12.26
CA GLY A 53 3.25 -16.55 11.03
C GLY A 53 2.42 -15.34 10.60
N VAL A 54 1.47 -14.89 11.42
CA VAL A 54 0.64 -13.71 11.14
C VAL A 54 0.68 -12.68 12.27
N VAL A 55 0.48 -11.41 11.93
CA VAL A 55 0.32 -10.31 12.90
C VAL A 55 -1.12 -9.80 12.87
N SER A 56 -1.70 -9.54 14.04
CA SER A 56 -3.04 -8.97 14.19
C SER A 56 -3.02 -7.64 14.95
N LEU A 57 -4.18 -6.98 15.07
CA LEU A 57 -4.30 -5.75 15.86
C LEU A 57 -3.77 -5.91 17.30
N ASP A 58 -3.91 -7.09 17.89
CA ASP A 58 -3.43 -7.38 19.24
C ASP A 58 -1.89 -7.38 19.33
N ASN A 59 -1.21 -7.87 18.29
CA ASN A 59 0.25 -7.77 18.17
C ASN A 59 0.70 -6.31 18.14
N PHE A 60 0.04 -5.48 17.31
CA PHE A 60 0.33 -4.05 17.25
C PHE A 60 0.04 -3.33 18.58
N ARG A 61 -1.08 -3.66 19.25
CA ARG A 61 -1.43 -3.10 20.56
C ARG A 61 -0.38 -3.44 21.61
N THR A 62 0.07 -4.70 21.63
CA THR A 62 1.10 -5.18 22.56
C THR A 62 2.44 -4.49 22.31
N ALA A 63 2.91 -4.45 21.07
CA ALA A 63 4.14 -3.77 20.69
C ALA A 63 4.10 -2.28 21.04
N LEU A 64 3.00 -1.59 20.71
CA LEU A 64 2.82 -0.18 21.06
C LEU A 64 2.86 0.04 22.57
N THR A 65 2.15 -0.79 23.34
CA THR A 65 2.09 -0.66 24.80
C THR A 65 3.47 -0.81 25.43
N ARG A 66 4.29 -1.72 24.91
CA ARG A 66 5.66 -1.96 25.37
C ARG A 66 6.59 -0.77 25.15
N TYR A 67 6.37 0.00 24.08
CA TYR A 67 7.20 1.14 23.68
C TYR A 67 6.49 2.49 23.82
N LEU A 68 5.40 2.57 24.60
CA LEU A 68 4.64 3.79 24.85
C LEU A 68 5.52 4.84 25.53
N THR A 69 5.79 5.93 24.83
CA THR A 69 6.38 7.14 25.40
C THR A 69 5.29 8.08 25.90
N ASP A 70 5.61 9.00 26.80
CA ASP A 70 4.63 9.97 27.30
C ASP A 70 4.08 10.88 26.18
N ALA A 71 4.92 11.23 25.20
CA ALA A 71 4.49 11.93 23.98
C ALA A 71 3.47 11.13 23.13
N MET A 72 3.56 9.79 23.13
CA MET A 72 2.58 8.94 22.42
C MET A 72 1.25 8.82 23.18
N LYS A 73 1.27 8.92 24.51
CA LYS A 73 0.04 8.97 25.31
C LYS A 73 -0.73 10.27 25.04
N GLU A 74 -0.01 11.38 24.90
CA GLU A 74 -0.58 12.67 24.50
C GLU A 74 -1.09 12.68 23.05
N SER A 75 -0.53 11.83 22.17
CA SER A 75 -0.91 11.77 20.75
C SER A 75 -2.20 10.99 20.46
N ARG A 76 -3.02 10.69 21.47
CA ARG A 76 -4.30 9.95 21.34
C ARG A 76 -4.16 8.58 20.65
N ILE A 77 -2.98 7.95 20.71
CA ILE A 77 -2.72 6.69 19.99
C ILE A 77 -3.64 5.55 20.45
N LEU A 78 -4.06 5.58 21.72
CA LEU A 78 -5.01 4.62 22.28
C LEU A 78 -6.42 4.78 21.69
N GLU A 79 -6.85 6.01 21.41
CA GLU A 79 -8.14 6.28 20.75
C GLU A 79 -8.11 5.82 19.28
N PHE A 80 -6.96 6.00 18.61
CA PHE A 80 -6.75 5.47 17.25
C PHE A 80 -6.84 3.94 17.24
N LEU A 81 -6.17 3.26 18.19
CA LEU A 81 -6.27 1.80 18.31
C LEU A 81 -7.69 1.31 18.61
N HIS A 82 -8.45 2.06 19.40
CA HIS A 82 -9.85 1.76 19.68
C HIS A 82 -10.71 1.89 18.42
N ALA A 83 -10.47 2.91 17.58
CA ALA A 83 -11.15 3.07 16.30
C ALA A 83 -10.90 1.90 15.33
N LEU A 84 -9.82 1.15 15.53
CA LEU A 84 -9.46 -0.03 14.73
C LEU A 84 -10.02 -1.35 15.27
N GLU A 85 -10.71 -1.37 16.42
CA GLU A 85 -11.31 -2.59 16.99
C GLU A 85 -12.24 -3.36 16.04
N PRO A 86 -13.01 -2.73 15.13
CA PRO A 86 -13.78 -3.46 14.12
C PRO A 86 -12.92 -4.34 13.19
N LEU A 87 -11.60 -4.15 13.17
CA LEU A 87 -10.63 -4.92 12.37
C LEU A 87 -9.88 -5.97 13.20
N ALA A 88 -10.24 -6.17 14.48
CA ALA A 88 -9.49 -7.04 15.39
C ALA A 88 -9.39 -8.51 14.94
N TYR A 89 -10.34 -8.99 14.14
CA TYR A 89 -10.33 -10.35 13.58
C TYR A 89 -9.43 -10.50 12.35
N ARG A 90 -8.91 -9.40 11.79
CA ARG A 90 -8.00 -9.45 10.66
C ARG A 90 -6.56 -9.66 11.15
N SER A 91 -5.88 -10.54 10.45
CA SER A 91 -4.44 -10.74 10.55
C SER A 91 -3.81 -10.56 9.18
N MET A 92 -2.50 -10.36 9.15
CA MET A 92 -1.73 -10.33 7.91
C MET A 92 -0.50 -11.21 8.03
N ASP A 93 -0.22 -11.98 6.98
CA ASP A 93 1.05 -12.68 6.86
C ASP A 93 2.20 -11.71 6.49
N PHE A 94 3.40 -12.25 6.34
CA PHE A 94 4.57 -11.43 6.02
C PHE A 94 4.47 -10.74 4.65
N GLU A 95 3.86 -11.39 3.66
CA GLU A 95 3.74 -10.84 2.30
C GLU A 95 2.75 -9.67 2.30
N GLU A 96 1.60 -9.85 2.94
CA GLU A 96 0.59 -8.81 3.15
C GLU A 96 1.15 -7.64 3.98
N PHE A 97 1.95 -7.93 5.01
CA PHE A 97 2.65 -6.91 5.77
C PHE A 97 3.64 -6.11 4.92
N CYS A 98 4.42 -6.78 4.06
CA CYS A 98 5.35 -6.10 3.15
C CYS A 98 4.61 -5.20 2.16
N ALA A 99 3.57 -5.74 1.51
CA ALA A 99 2.71 -4.96 0.61
C ALA A 99 2.11 -3.73 1.32
N ALA A 100 1.81 -3.87 2.62
CA ALA A 100 1.29 -2.79 3.42
C ALA A 100 2.35 -1.73 3.81
N ALA A 101 3.56 -2.17 4.14
CA ALA A 101 4.64 -1.32 4.63
C ALA A 101 5.42 -0.61 3.51
N ILE A 102 5.48 -1.19 2.31
CA ILE A 102 6.25 -0.65 1.19
C ILE A 102 5.69 0.70 0.72
N SER A 103 6.62 1.60 0.36
CA SER A 103 6.31 2.87 -0.27
C SER A 103 6.87 2.99 -1.67
N PRO A 104 6.01 3.10 -2.71
CA PRO A 104 6.45 3.36 -4.08
C PRO A 104 7.41 4.56 -4.16
N TYR A 105 7.09 5.67 -3.45
CA TYR A 105 7.96 6.86 -3.40
C TYR A 105 9.35 6.62 -2.79
N GLN A 106 9.49 5.64 -1.89
CA GLN A 106 10.80 5.30 -1.32
C GLN A 106 11.60 4.44 -2.29
N LEU A 107 10.92 3.55 -3.01
CA LEU A 107 11.55 2.70 -4.02
C LEU A 107 11.95 3.47 -5.28
N GLU A 108 11.18 4.49 -5.67
CA GLU A 108 11.52 5.40 -6.77
C GLU A 108 12.83 6.16 -6.54
N ALA A 109 13.22 6.38 -5.29
CA ALA A 109 14.48 7.03 -4.93
C ALA A 109 15.70 6.12 -5.11
N LEU A 110 15.51 4.83 -5.41
CA LEU A 110 16.57 3.87 -5.68
C LEU A 110 16.94 3.90 -7.16
N ASP A 111 18.24 3.78 -7.46
CA ASP A 111 18.74 3.75 -8.84
C ASP A 111 18.16 2.57 -9.68
N ARG A 112 17.67 1.53 -9.02
CA ARG A 112 17.10 0.32 -9.63
C ARG A 112 15.57 0.35 -9.76
N TRP A 113 14.91 1.49 -9.57
CA TRP A 113 13.44 1.60 -9.66
C TRP A 113 12.86 1.00 -10.95
N GLU A 114 13.48 1.25 -12.10
CA GLU A 114 12.99 0.74 -13.39
C GLU A 114 13.00 -0.80 -13.44
N GLU A 115 14.04 -1.43 -12.88
CA GLU A 115 14.14 -2.89 -12.75
C GLU A 115 13.06 -3.43 -11.82
N ILE A 116 12.91 -2.81 -10.63
CA ILE A 116 11.91 -3.21 -9.63
C ILE A 116 10.50 -3.10 -10.19
N ALA A 117 10.16 -1.96 -10.80
CA ALA A 117 8.84 -1.73 -11.39
C ALA A 117 8.56 -2.70 -12.53
N GLY A 118 9.56 -2.98 -13.37
CA GLY A 118 9.45 -3.97 -14.46
C GLY A 118 9.16 -5.38 -13.95
N THR A 119 9.94 -5.87 -12.98
CA THR A 119 9.71 -7.18 -12.36
C THR A 119 8.37 -7.24 -11.63
N ALA A 120 8.01 -6.19 -10.89
CA ALA A 120 6.72 -6.10 -10.22
C ALA A 120 5.57 -6.17 -11.23
N PHE A 121 5.67 -5.46 -12.35
CA PHE A 121 4.64 -5.54 -13.38
C PHE A 121 4.52 -6.94 -13.97
N GLN A 122 5.62 -7.69 -14.14
CA GLN A 122 5.54 -9.09 -14.59
C GLN A 122 4.78 -9.99 -13.62
N HIS A 123 5.02 -9.86 -12.31
CA HIS A 123 4.24 -10.57 -11.29
C HIS A 123 2.78 -10.16 -11.31
N PHE A 124 2.51 -8.84 -11.41
CA PHE A 124 1.16 -8.32 -11.50
C PHE A 124 0.43 -8.84 -12.74
N GLU A 125 1.10 -8.87 -13.89
CA GLU A 125 0.55 -9.35 -15.16
C GLU A 125 -0.01 -10.78 -15.05
N GLN A 126 0.68 -11.63 -14.28
CA GLN A 126 0.36 -13.04 -14.13
C GLN A 126 -0.74 -13.29 -13.07
N GLU A 127 -0.67 -12.59 -11.95
CA GLU A 127 -1.47 -12.94 -10.77
C GLU A 127 -2.56 -11.91 -10.42
N GLY A 128 -2.36 -10.64 -10.79
CA GLY A 128 -3.15 -9.51 -10.30
C GLY A 128 -3.83 -8.65 -11.37
N ASN A 129 -3.37 -8.71 -12.63
CA ASN A 129 -3.82 -7.86 -13.71
C ASN A 129 -5.13 -8.40 -14.30
N ARG A 130 -6.22 -7.97 -13.69
CA ARG A 130 -7.59 -8.28 -14.10
C ARG A 130 -8.08 -7.30 -15.16
N VAL A 131 -9.08 -7.74 -15.92
CA VAL A 131 -9.85 -6.84 -16.80
C VAL A 131 -10.55 -5.80 -15.92
N ILE A 132 -10.46 -4.53 -16.30
CA ILE A 132 -11.05 -3.41 -15.55
C ILE A 132 -11.58 -2.37 -16.53
N SER A 133 -12.77 -1.82 -16.25
CA SER A 133 -13.34 -0.70 -16.99
C SER A 133 -12.75 0.65 -16.55
N VAL A 134 -12.93 1.68 -17.38
CA VAL A 134 -12.54 3.05 -17.04
C VAL A 134 -13.29 3.53 -15.80
N GLU A 135 -14.58 3.19 -15.70
CA GLU A 135 -15.46 3.55 -14.61
C GLU A 135 -15.00 2.89 -13.29
N GLU A 136 -14.70 1.60 -13.31
CA GLU A 136 -14.20 0.87 -12.15
C GLU A 136 -12.84 1.42 -11.69
N LEU A 137 -11.89 1.59 -12.62
CA LEU A 137 -10.57 2.14 -12.30
C LEU A 137 -10.67 3.55 -11.72
N ALA A 138 -11.54 4.39 -12.28
CA ALA A 138 -11.76 5.74 -11.79
C ALA A 138 -12.41 5.76 -10.39
N GLN A 139 -13.34 4.84 -10.11
CA GLN A 139 -13.93 4.68 -8.78
C GLN A 139 -12.89 4.23 -7.75
N GLU A 140 -12.03 3.27 -8.10
CA GLU A 140 -10.93 2.80 -7.23
C GLU A 140 -9.94 3.94 -6.90
N LEU A 141 -9.80 4.90 -7.81
CA LEU A 141 -8.97 6.09 -7.65
C LEU A 141 -9.71 7.29 -7.04
N ASN A 142 -11.00 7.15 -6.71
CA ASN A 142 -11.87 8.23 -6.24
C ASN A 142 -11.88 9.46 -7.18
N LEU A 143 -11.83 9.23 -8.49
CA LEU A 143 -11.89 10.28 -9.50
C LEU A 143 -13.33 10.74 -9.74
N ALA A 144 -13.52 12.05 -9.93
CA ALA A 144 -14.79 12.57 -10.41
C ALA A 144 -15.02 12.18 -11.88
N PRO A 145 -16.27 12.00 -12.34
CA PRO A 145 -16.61 11.64 -13.73
C PRO A 145 -15.94 12.50 -14.81
N THR A 146 -15.68 13.78 -14.51
CA THR A 146 -15.01 14.72 -15.42
C THR A 146 -13.54 14.37 -15.71
N HIS A 147 -12.93 13.47 -14.93
CA HIS A 147 -11.53 13.09 -15.02
C HIS A 147 -11.30 11.66 -15.52
N TYR A 148 -12.36 10.94 -15.93
CA TYR A 148 -12.25 9.54 -16.36
C TYR A 148 -11.35 9.36 -17.59
N SER A 149 -11.26 10.37 -18.45
CA SER A 149 -10.36 10.33 -19.62
C SER A 149 -8.89 10.19 -19.25
N ILE A 150 -8.47 10.60 -18.05
CA ILE A 150 -7.06 10.50 -17.59
C ILE A 150 -6.61 9.04 -17.51
N VAL A 151 -7.50 8.13 -17.14
CA VAL A 151 -7.18 6.71 -16.92
C VAL A 151 -7.49 5.85 -18.14
N GLN A 152 -8.04 6.42 -19.21
CA GLN A 152 -8.37 5.69 -20.43
C GLN A 152 -7.11 5.11 -21.10
N ASP A 153 -6.02 5.88 -21.12
CA ASP A 153 -4.74 5.47 -21.71
C ASP A 153 -3.98 4.46 -20.83
N TRP A 154 -4.49 4.14 -19.64
CA TRP A 154 -3.89 3.17 -18.72
C TRP A 154 -4.39 1.76 -18.98
N ILE A 155 -5.50 1.61 -19.71
CA ILE A 155 -6.13 0.34 -20.03
C ILE A 155 -5.80 -0.05 -21.48
N ARG A 156 -5.28 -1.26 -21.67
CA ARG A 156 -4.99 -1.81 -22.99
C ARG A 156 -6.27 -2.12 -23.74
N LYS A 157 -6.36 -1.63 -24.98
CA LYS A 157 -7.49 -1.91 -25.88
C LYS A 157 -7.59 -3.38 -26.30
N THR A 158 -6.49 -4.13 -26.20
CA THR A 158 -6.40 -5.53 -26.64
C THR A 158 -7.13 -6.50 -25.71
N ASP A 159 -7.04 -6.29 -24.40
CA ASP A 159 -7.52 -7.22 -23.39
C ASP A 159 -8.21 -6.54 -22.19
N GLY A 160 -8.34 -5.22 -22.19
CA GLY A 160 -9.00 -4.47 -21.11
C GLY A 160 -8.24 -4.48 -19.78
N LYS A 161 -6.95 -4.83 -19.80
CA LYS A 161 -6.09 -4.88 -18.62
C LYS A 161 -5.26 -3.63 -18.46
N LEU A 162 -4.73 -3.36 -17.26
CA LEU A 162 -3.80 -2.25 -17.04
C LEU A 162 -2.51 -2.49 -17.84
N ASN A 163 -2.02 -1.45 -18.51
CA ASN A 163 -0.66 -1.43 -19.06
C ASN A 163 0.35 -0.99 -17.99
N PHE A 164 1.64 -1.05 -18.33
CA PHE A 164 2.72 -0.66 -17.42
C PHE A 164 2.61 0.80 -16.92
N LEU A 165 2.16 1.71 -17.77
CA LEU A 165 1.90 3.10 -17.38
C LEU A 165 0.78 3.17 -16.33
N GLY A 166 -0.32 2.46 -16.56
CA GLY A 166 -1.42 2.33 -15.62
C GLY A 166 -0.98 1.76 -14.28
N PHE A 167 -0.22 0.66 -14.32
CA PHE A 167 0.38 0.03 -13.14
C PHE A 167 1.20 1.02 -12.32
N THR A 168 2.18 1.70 -12.95
CA THR A 168 3.05 2.65 -12.25
C THR A 168 2.26 3.84 -11.71
N LYS A 169 1.37 4.46 -12.50
CA LYS A 169 0.54 5.58 -12.03
C LYS A 169 -0.40 5.18 -10.89
N PHE A 170 -0.95 3.97 -10.93
CA PHE A 170 -1.86 3.49 -9.89
C PHE A 170 -1.10 3.17 -8.58
N LEU A 171 0.15 2.68 -8.65
CA LEU A 171 0.99 2.48 -7.45
C LEU A 171 1.13 3.76 -6.59
N HIS A 172 1.28 4.92 -7.23
CA HIS A 172 1.39 6.21 -6.53
C HIS A 172 0.06 6.72 -5.98
N GLY A 173 -1.06 6.13 -6.41
CA GLY A 173 -2.39 6.73 -6.34
C GLY A 173 -2.48 7.98 -7.21
N VAL A 174 -3.68 8.54 -7.39
CA VAL A 174 -3.78 9.87 -8.01
C VAL A 174 -3.47 10.91 -6.94
N THR A 175 -2.19 11.27 -6.80
CA THR A 175 -1.90 12.64 -6.37
C THR A 175 -2.23 13.54 -7.56
N ILE A 176 -3.48 14.02 -7.65
CA ILE A 176 -3.78 15.18 -8.49
C ILE A 176 -3.02 16.32 -7.83
N ARG A 177 -1.76 16.53 -8.23
CA ARG A 177 -1.12 17.82 -8.06
C ARG A 177 -1.94 18.74 -8.94
N GLY A 178 -2.97 19.35 -8.35
CA GLY A 178 -3.59 20.52 -8.93
C GLY A 178 -2.43 21.44 -9.28
N ALA A 179 -2.24 21.69 -10.58
CA ALA A 179 -1.43 22.80 -11.02
C ALA A 179 -2.12 24.04 -10.46
N ASN A 180 -1.83 24.40 -9.21
CA ASN A 180 -2.04 25.73 -8.70
C ASN A 180 -1.12 26.60 -9.54
N THR A 181 -1.68 27.02 -10.67
CA THR A 181 -1.28 28.21 -11.38
C THR A 181 -1.02 29.27 -10.32
N ARG A 182 0.25 29.62 -10.15
CA ARG A 182 0.63 30.85 -9.46
C ARG A 182 -0.14 31.96 -10.15
N ARG A 183 -1.19 32.44 -9.50
CA ARG A 183 -1.79 33.72 -9.86
C ARG A 183 -0.99 34.77 -9.11
N HIS A 184 -0.32 35.59 -9.91
CA HIS A 184 0.31 36.84 -9.51
C HIS A 184 -0.70 37.79 -8.86
#